data_AF-A0A5J5A9Z3-F1
#
_entry.id   AF-A0A5J5A9Z3-F1
#
_cell.length_a   1.000
_cell.length_b   1.000
_cell.length_c   1.000
_cell.angle_alpha   90.00
_cell.angle_beta   90.00
_cell.angle_gamma   90.00
#
_symmetry.space_group_name_H-M   'P 1'
#
loop_
_entity.id
_entity.type
_entity.pdbx_description
1 polymer ?
#
loop_
_entity_poly.entity_id
_entity_poly.type
_entity_poly.pdbx_seq_one_letter_code
_entity_poly.pdbx_strand_id
1 'polypeptide(L)'
;MKETSRRCSDVKCRAKLKDTVLDWEDALPPKEMNAAEKHCRMADVVLCLGTSLQITPACNLPLKCLRGGGKIVIVNLQQTPKDKKASLLIHGLVDKVIAGVIHFLNLWIPPYVRVDHFQISFTQFRRLTEKKYAKWALRVTSVHGDRAPLPFIKSVQISFSERPELKPAVLHRQPFLLKREILKTRPLKMVVKLNFSDGCGCQSTSIEFPVNFEAPPTESIKQDKNVVIQKLRETAIQDQCCGQFSIVEKKILSVPKKEITVYAIATNIVRYSGFDASSGLSEVKLGSKEREKRSQSSKIMATC
;
A
#
# COMPACT_ATOMS: atom_id res chain seq x y z
N MET A 1 -4.80 -16.96 14.47
CA MET A 1 -3.68 -15.97 14.34
C MET A 1 -2.34 -16.56 14.79
N LYS A 2 -1.33 -16.56 13.92
CA LYS A 2 -0.02 -17.22 14.17
C LYS A 2 1.07 -16.20 14.50
N GLU A 3 2.08 -16.61 15.27
CA GLU A 3 3.23 -15.75 15.58
C GLU A 3 4.11 -15.56 14.34
N THR A 4 4.50 -14.32 14.08
CA THR A 4 5.50 -13.99 13.08
C THR A 4 6.91 -14.03 13.67
N SER A 5 7.93 -14.04 12.82
CA SER A 5 9.34 -13.92 13.24
C SER A 5 9.72 -12.52 13.75
N ARG A 6 8.81 -11.54 13.69
CA ARG A 6 9.05 -10.15 14.06
C ARG A 6 8.59 -9.85 15.49
N ARG A 7 9.23 -8.85 16.10
CA ARG A 7 8.88 -8.34 17.42
C ARG A 7 8.47 -6.88 17.34
N CYS A 8 7.66 -6.44 18.31
CA CYS A 8 7.31 -5.04 18.48
C CYS A 8 8.58 -4.18 18.53
N SER A 9 8.58 -3.08 17.78
CA SER A 9 9.70 -2.14 17.68
C SER A 9 9.85 -1.28 18.92
N ASP A 10 8.81 -1.17 19.75
CA ASP A 10 8.89 -0.52 21.05
C ASP A 10 9.81 -1.33 21.98
N VAL A 11 10.86 -0.66 22.46
CA VAL A 11 11.90 -1.22 23.34
C VAL A 11 11.31 -1.70 24.67
N LYS A 12 10.21 -1.07 25.14
CA LYS A 12 9.52 -1.47 26.37
C LYS A 12 8.59 -2.67 26.19
N CYS A 13 8.12 -2.92 24.95
CA CYS A 13 7.17 -3.99 24.67
C CYS A 13 7.88 -5.27 24.20
N ARG A 14 8.62 -5.22 23.08
CA ARG A 14 9.36 -6.36 22.47
C ARG A 14 8.57 -7.68 22.27
N ALA A 15 7.24 -7.66 22.41
CA ALA A 15 6.38 -8.82 22.22
C ALA A 15 6.46 -9.34 20.78
N LYS A 16 6.24 -10.64 20.57
CA LYS A 16 6.16 -11.20 19.21
C LYS A 16 4.91 -10.67 18.50
N LEU A 17 5.07 -10.24 17.26
CA LEU A 17 3.95 -9.81 16.43
C LEU A 17 3.23 -11.04 15.89
N LYS A 18 1.90 -11.02 15.89
CA LYS A 18 1.07 -12.04 15.26
C LYS A 18 0.54 -11.52 13.92
N ASP A 19 0.26 -12.41 12.98
CA ASP A 19 -0.53 -12.05 11.80
C ASP A 19 -1.98 -11.72 12.19
N THR A 20 -2.70 -11.15 11.24
CA THR A 20 -4.14 -10.87 11.34
C THR A 20 -4.94 -11.72 10.35
N VAL A 21 -4.37 -12.84 9.89
CA VAL A 21 -5.03 -13.76 8.97
C VAL A 21 -5.80 -14.78 9.81
N LEU A 22 -7.10 -14.83 9.59
CA LEU A 22 -7.98 -15.75 10.29
C LEU A 22 -7.91 -17.12 9.61
N ASP A 23 -7.68 -18.16 10.40
CA ASP A 23 -7.86 -19.54 9.97
C ASP A 23 -9.36 -19.92 9.96
N TRP A 24 -9.72 -21.07 9.42
CA TRP A 24 -11.13 -21.48 9.28
C TRP A 24 -11.92 -21.51 10.59
N GLU A 25 -11.24 -21.80 11.69
CA GLU A 25 -11.81 -21.92 13.04
C GLU A 25 -11.68 -20.62 13.85
N ASP A 26 -10.94 -19.62 13.35
CA ASP A 26 -10.74 -18.37 14.06
C ASP A 26 -12.03 -17.54 14.05
N ALA A 27 -12.42 -17.04 15.23
CA ALA A 27 -13.52 -16.09 15.34
C ALA A 27 -13.17 -14.75 14.68
N LEU A 28 -14.17 -14.09 14.07
CA LEU A 28 -14.00 -12.73 13.57
C LEU A 28 -13.69 -11.76 14.74
N PRO A 29 -12.73 -10.84 14.57
CA PRO A 29 -12.42 -9.82 15.56
C PRO A 29 -13.65 -9.00 15.98
N PRO A 30 -14.03 -8.99 17.28
CA PRO A 30 -15.27 -8.36 17.73
C PRO A 30 -15.32 -6.85 17.49
N LYS A 31 -14.18 -6.16 17.56
CA LYS A 31 -14.11 -4.71 17.40
C LYS A 31 -14.54 -4.31 15.98
N GLU A 32 -14.02 -4.99 14.99
CA GLU A 32 -14.29 -4.80 13.56
C GLU A 32 -15.71 -5.30 13.23
N MET A 33 -16.09 -6.47 13.76
CA MET A 33 -17.40 -7.08 13.51
C MET A 33 -18.55 -6.24 14.08
N ASN A 34 -18.43 -5.75 15.33
CA ASN A 34 -19.47 -4.95 15.97
C ASN A 34 -19.66 -3.60 15.25
N ALA A 35 -18.56 -2.97 14.84
CA ALA A 35 -18.62 -1.74 14.05
C ALA A 35 -19.31 -1.99 12.70
N ALA A 36 -18.92 -3.05 11.98
CA ALA A 36 -19.52 -3.43 10.71
C ALA A 36 -21.03 -3.71 10.84
N GLU A 37 -21.44 -4.45 11.87
CA GLU A 37 -22.86 -4.72 12.12
C GLU A 37 -23.63 -3.43 12.45
N LYS A 38 -23.08 -2.54 13.29
CA LYS A 38 -23.70 -1.25 13.61
C LYS A 38 -23.94 -0.43 12.34
N HIS A 39 -22.92 -0.29 11.48
CA HIS A 39 -23.05 0.46 10.23
C HIS A 39 -24.07 -0.19 9.29
N CYS A 40 -24.06 -1.51 9.14
CA CYS A 40 -25.05 -2.20 8.30
C CYS A 40 -26.48 -2.03 8.82
N ARG A 41 -26.71 -2.05 10.14
CA ARG A 41 -28.05 -1.81 10.71
C ARG A 41 -28.59 -0.41 10.43
N MET A 42 -27.71 0.59 10.37
CA MET A 42 -28.08 2.00 10.16
C MET A 42 -28.13 2.40 8.68
N ALA A 43 -27.66 1.56 7.76
CA ALA A 43 -27.50 1.93 6.36
C ALA A 43 -28.83 1.89 5.60
N ASP A 44 -29.13 2.95 4.84
CA ASP A 44 -30.25 2.98 3.90
C ASP A 44 -29.97 2.16 2.63
N VAL A 45 -28.69 1.98 2.30
CA VAL A 45 -28.21 1.16 1.18
C VAL A 45 -26.95 0.41 1.58
N VAL A 46 -26.90 -0.89 1.32
CA VAL A 46 -25.69 -1.71 1.43
C VAL A 46 -25.32 -2.24 0.04
N LEU A 47 -24.09 -1.95 -0.39
CA LEU A 47 -23.56 -2.39 -1.68
C LEU A 47 -22.55 -3.53 -1.48
N CYS A 48 -22.87 -4.71 -2.01
CA CYS A 48 -22.01 -5.88 -2.01
C CYS A 48 -21.27 -5.97 -3.35
N LEU A 49 -19.94 -5.81 -3.34
CA LEU A 49 -19.10 -5.81 -4.54
C LEU A 49 -18.19 -7.04 -4.55
N GLY A 50 -18.28 -7.89 -5.58
CA GLY A 50 -17.31 -8.97 -5.81
C GLY A 50 -17.23 -10.02 -4.70
N THR A 51 -18.31 -10.24 -3.97
CA THR A 51 -18.39 -11.23 -2.89
C THR A 51 -19.48 -12.26 -3.16
N SER A 52 -19.15 -13.54 -2.94
CA SER A 52 -20.12 -14.64 -3.08
C SER A 52 -21.13 -14.72 -1.94
N LEU A 53 -20.92 -13.98 -0.84
CA LEU A 53 -21.78 -13.97 0.35
C LEU A 53 -22.07 -15.37 0.93
N GLN A 54 -21.04 -16.22 1.00
CA GLN A 54 -21.17 -17.58 1.55
C GLN A 54 -20.63 -17.70 3.00
N ILE A 55 -19.56 -16.98 3.34
CA ILE A 55 -18.86 -17.17 4.61
C ILE A 55 -19.60 -16.53 5.78
N THR A 56 -20.00 -17.35 6.74
CA THR A 56 -20.67 -16.93 7.98
C THR A 56 -19.62 -16.54 9.03
N PRO A 57 -19.84 -15.48 9.82
CA PRO A 57 -21.04 -14.64 9.90
C PRO A 57 -21.04 -13.41 8.97
N ALA A 58 -19.93 -13.11 8.29
CA ALA A 58 -19.78 -11.89 7.49
C ALA A 58 -20.85 -11.74 6.39
N CYS A 59 -21.25 -12.85 5.74
CA CYS A 59 -22.26 -12.84 4.68
C CYS A 59 -23.66 -12.40 5.12
N ASN A 60 -23.93 -12.37 6.43
CA ASN A 60 -25.22 -11.95 6.98
C ASN A 60 -25.22 -10.46 7.37
N LEU A 61 -24.08 -9.77 7.32
CA LEU A 61 -23.99 -8.34 7.63
C LEU A 61 -24.88 -7.49 6.70
N PRO A 62 -24.89 -7.69 5.36
CA PRO A 62 -25.75 -6.89 4.49
C PRO A 62 -27.24 -7.03 4.81
N LEU A 63 -27.66 -8.19 5.33
CA LEU A 63 -29.07 -8.43 5.67
C LEU A 63 -29.55 -7.60 6.88
N LYS A 64 -28.63 -7.01 7.65
CA LYS A 64 -28.96 -6.25 8.85
C LYS A 64 -29.64 -4.92 8.52
N CYS A 65 -29.37 -4.34 7.34
CA CYS A 65 -30.02 -3.08 6.92
C CYS A 65 -31.52 -3.24 6.66
N LEU A 66 -31.97 -4.44 6.25
CA LEU A 66 -33.36 -4.70 5.90
C LEU A 66 -34.31 -4.44 7.07
N ARG A 67 -33.86 -4.65 8.32
CA ARG A 67 -34.66 -4.37 9.52
C ARG A 67 -34.95 -2.87 9.69
N GLY A 68 -34.06 -2.01 9.21
CA GLY A 68 -34.22 -0.56 9.21
C GLY A 68 -34.87 -0.02 7.92
N GLY A 69 -35.35 -0.89 7.03
CA GLY A 69 -35.90 -0.48 5.73
C GLY A 69 -34.84 -0.19 4.65
N GLY A 70 -33.57 -0.44 4.93
CA GLY A 70 -32.49 -0.27 3.96
C GLY A 70 -32.57 -1.26 2.80
N LYS A 71 -31.91 -0.94 1.70
CA LYS A 71 -31.85 -1.74 0.47
C LYS A 71 -30.51 -2.44 0.33
N ILE A 72 -30.51 -3.59 -0.34
CA ILE A 72 -29.28 -4.33 -0.67
C ILE A 72 -29.09 -4.31 -2.17
N VAL A 73 -27.90 -3.92 -2.62
CA VAL A 73 -27.48 -4.00 -4.03
C VAL A 73 -26.32 -4.98 -4.11
N ILE A 74 -26.40 -5.96 -5.00
CA ILE A 74 -25.35 -6.97 -5.20
C ILE A 74 -24.79 -6.82 -6.60
N VAL A 75 -23.47 -6.63 -6.70
CA VAL A 75 -22.72 -6.61 -7.95
C VAL A 75 -21.72 -7.76 -7.93
N ASN A 76 -22.03 -8.82 -8.66
CA ASN A 76 -21.18 -10.00 -8.74
C ASN A 76 -21.40 -10.77 -10.04
N LEU A 77 -20.33 -11.32 -10.63
CA LEU A 77 -20.44 -12.14 -11.84
C LEU A 77 -21.24 -13.43 -11.60
N GLN A 78 -21.08 -14.03 -10.41
CA GLN A 78 -21.74 -15.27 -10.03
C GLN A 78 -22.95 -15.00 -9.14
N GLN A 79 -23.89 -15.94 -9.11
CA GLN A 79 -25.01 -15.92 -8.17
C GLN A 79 -24.53 -15.99 -6.72
N THR A 80 -25.28 -15.38 -5.81
CA THR A 80 -25.01 -15.41 -4.37
C THR A 80 -26.20 -16.04 -3.61
N PRO A 81 -25.97 -16.64 -2.42
CA PRO A 81 -27.07 -17.16 -1.59
C PRO A 81 -28.07 -16.08 -1.14
N LYS A 82 -27.75 -14.79 -1.30
CA LYS A 82 -28.56 -13.66 -0.82
C LYS A 82 -29.29 -12.91 -1.95
N ASP A 83 -29.18 -13.36 -3.21
CA ASP A 83 -29.75 -12.69 -4.39
C ASP A 83 -31.26 -12.41 -4.23
N LYS A 84 -32.02 -13.36 -3.68
CA LYS A 84 -33.47 -13.20 -3.44
C LYS A 84 -33.84 -12.06 -2.49
N LYS A 85 -32.88 -11.57 -1.69
CA LYS A 85 -33.07 -10.46 -0.74
C LYS A 85 -32.55 -9.13 -1.28
N ALA A 86 -31.87 -9.13 -2.43
CA ALA A 86 -31.37 -7.92 -3.05
C ALA A 86 -32.50 -7.12 -3.69
N SER A 87 -32.47 -5.80 -3.51
CA SER A 87 -33.35 -4.87 -4.22
C SER A 87 -32.89 -4.66 -5.66
N LEU A 88 -31.59 -4.82 -5.93
CA LEU A 88 -30.99 -4.77 -7.27
C LEU A 88 -29.83 -5.76 -7.35
N LEU A 89 -29.80 -6.54 -8.43
CA LEU A 89 -28.76 -7.52 -8.74
C LEU A 89 -28.14 -7.16 -10.08
N ILE A 90 -26.81 -7.00 -10.11
CA ILE A 90 -26.05 -6.66 -11.32
C ILE A 90 -25.01 -7.75 -11.55
N HIS A 91 -25.16 -8.49 -12.64
CA HIS A 91 -24.18 -9.47 -13.10
C HIS A 91 -23.18 -8.82 -14.06
N GLY A 92 -22.07 -8.32 -13.52
CA GLY A 92 -21.07 -7.62 -14.31
C GLY A 92 -19.75 -7.43 -13.57
N LEU A 93 -18.75 -6.94 -14.31
CA LEU A 93 -17.46 -6.57 -13.76
C LEU A 93 -17.64 -5.35 -12.83
N VAL A 94 -17.22 -5.48 -11.57
CA VAL A 94 -17.33 -4.42 -10.55
C VAL A 94 -16.70 -3.13 -11.05
N ASP A 95 -15.53 -3.19 -11.69
CA ASP A 95 -14.82 -2.01 -12.20
C ASP A 95 -15.66 -1.22 -13.22
N LYS A 96 -16.39 -1.91 -14.12
CA LYS A 96 -17.27 -1.25 -15.10
C LYS A 96 -18.48 -0.61 -14.43
N VAL A 97 -19.08 -1.32 -13.48
CA VAL A 97 -20.26 -0.84 -12.75
C VAL A 97 -19.92 0.39 -11.91
N ILE A 98 -18.83 0.32 -11.13
CA ILE A 98 -18.39 1.43 -10.28
C ILE A 98 -17.92 2.61 -11.12
N ALA A 99 -17.25 2.39 -12.25
CA ALA A 99 -16.91 3.48 -13.17
C ALA A 99 -18.14 4.19 -13.72
N GLY A 100 -19.19 3.45 -14.11
CA GLY A 100 -20.47 4.02 -14.52
C GLY A 100 -21.15 4.81 -13.38
N VAL A 101 -21.14 4.29 -12.16
CA VAL A 101 -21.67 5.00 -10.98
C VAL A 101 -20.90 6.29 -10.72
N ILE A 102 -19.57 6.24 -10.72
CA ILE A 102 -18.71 7.41 -10.49
C ILE A 102 -18.94 8.47 -11.58
N HIS A 103 -19.04 8.04 -12.85
CA HIS A 103 -19.40 8.93 -13.95
C HIS A 103 -20.76 9.59 -13.75
N PHE A 104 -21.79 8.80 -13.41
CA PHE A 104 -23.15 9.31 -13.16
C PHE A 104 -23.21 10.29 -11.98
N LEU A 105 -22.39 10.08 -10.95
CA LEU A 105 -22.27 10.98 -9.81
C LEU A 105 -21.43 12.24 -10.09
N ASN A 106 -20.94 12.42 -11.32
CA ASN A 106 -19.98 13.49 -11.69
C ASN A 106 -18.74 13.50 -10.79
N LEU A 107 -18.29 12.32 -10.37
CA LEU A 107 -17.07 12.12 -9.59
C LEU A 107 -15.94 11.62 -10.50
N TRP A 108 -14.70 11.82 -10.05
CA TRP A 108 -13.51 11.36 -10.75
C TRP A 108 -12.76 10.31 -9.93
N ILE A 109 -12.28 9.25 -10.59
CA ILE A 109 -11.47 8.21 -9.95
C ILE A 109 -10.02 8.71 -9.86
N PRO A 110 -9.49 8.98 -8.65
CA PRO A 110 -8.14 9.49 -8.51
C PRO A 110 -7.10 8.43 -8.88
N PRO A 111 -5.95 8.83 -9.45
CA PRO A 111 -4.85 7.93 -9.73
C PRO A 111 -4.31 7.35 -8.42
N TYR A 112 -3.96 6.07 -8.48
CA TYR A 112 -3.27 5.42 -7.39
C TYR A 112 -1.77 5.63 -7.52
N VAL A 113 -1.16 6.24 -6.50
CA VAL A 113 0.30 6.38 -6.39
C VAL A 113 0.83 5.36 -5.38
N ARG A 114 1.62 4.40 -5.87
CA ARG A 114 2.34 3.45 -5.03
C ARG A 114 3.54 4.17 -4.41
N VAL A 115 3.60 4.16 -3.07
CA VAL A 115 4.72 4.73 -2.31
C VAL A 115 5.44 3.63 -1.56
N ASP A 116 6.67 3.34 -1.97
CA ASP A 116 7.53 2.40 -1.26
C ASP A 116 8.47 3.14 -0.30
N HIS A 117 8.99 2.42 0.70
CA HIS A 117 9.87 2.97 1.72
C HIS A 117 11.17 2.20 1.81
N PHE A 118 12.26 2.90 2.06
CA PHE A 118 13.57 2.32 2.33
C PHE A 118 14.35 3.22 3.28
N GLN A 119 15.45 2.70 3.82
CA GLN A 119 16.38 3.46 4.65
C GLN A 119 17.79 3.40 4.08
N ILE A 120 18.48 4.54 4.12
CA ILE A 120 19.92 4.63 3.93
C ILE A 120 20.55 4.82 5.31
N SER A 121 21.43 3.91 5.70
CA SER A 121 22.24 4.06 6.91
C SER A 121 23.70 4.27 6.57
N PHE A 122 24.27 5.38 7.03
CA PHE A 122 25.69 5.68 6.94
C PHE A 122 26.33 5.53 8.32
N THR A 123 27.34 4.68 8.45
CA THR A 123 28.05 4.43 9.71
C THR A 123 29.53 4.77 9.54
N GLN A 124 30.05 5.62 10.42
CA GLN A 124 31.48 5.94 10.50
C GLN A 124 32.10 5.21 11.69
N PHE A 125 33.16 4.44 11.42
CA PHE A 125 33.93 3.74 12.44
C PHE A 125 35.14 4.60 12.84
N ARG A 126 35.22 4.99 14.11
CA ARG A 126 36.41 5.65 14.65
C ARG A 126 37.42 4.60 15.09
N ARG A 127 38.63 4.61 14.53
CA ARG A 127 39.80 3.92 15.10
C ARG A 127 40.45 4.81 16.15
N LEU A 128 40.84 4.23 17.29
CA LEU A 128 41.56 4.92 18.37
C LEU A 128 43.00 5.32 17.98
N THR A 129 43.60 4.62 17.01
CA THR A 129 45.03 4.71 16.70
C THR A 129 45.39 5.47 15.41
N GLU A 130 44.45 5.66 14.48
CA GLU A 130 44.73 6.26 13.16
C GLU A 130 43.79 7.45 12.87
N LYS A 131 44.29 8.68 13.06
CA LYS A 131 43.49 9.89 12.84
C LYS A 131 43.23 10.19 11.35
N LYS A 132 44.09 9.73 10.43
CA LYS A 132 44.12 10.16 9.01
C LYS A 132 43.03 9.51 8.12
N TYR A 133 42.67 8.26 8.39
CA TYR A 133 41.69 7.51 7.60
C TYR A 133 40.33 7.41 8.30
N ALA A 134 39.26 7.36 7.51
CA ALA A 134 37.90 7.10 7.95
C ALA A 134 37.38 5.85 7.27
N LYS A 135 37.16 4.80 8.06
CA LYS A 135 36.41 3.62 7.64
C LYS A 135 34.92 3.90 7.79
N TRP A 136 34.16 3.63 6.75
CA TRP A 136 32.72 3.87 6.72
C TRP A 136 31.95 2.76 6.00
N ALA A 137 30.66 2.68 6.30
CA ALA A 137 29.72 1.79 5.66
C ALA A 137 28.46 2.55 5.25
N LEU A 138 28.08 2.46 3.98
CA LEU A 138 26.78 2.89 3.47
C LEU A 138 25.94 1.64 3.22
N ARG A 139 24.72 1.63 3.75
CA ARG A 139 23.79 0.51 3.59
C ARG A 139 22.43 1.02 3.13
N VAL A 140 21.83 0.37 2.15
CA VAL A 140 20.43 0.57 1.74
C VAL A 140 19.64 -0.66 2.14
N THR A 141 18.66 -0.51 3.04
CA THR A 141 17.84 -1.60 3.59
C THR A 141 16.37 -1.24 3.72
N SER A 142 15.53 -2.26 3.97
CA SER A 142 14.12 -2.08 4.27
C SER A 142 13.91 -1.39 5.61
N VAL A 143 12.85 -0.57 5.70
CA VAL A 143 12.37 0.01 6.96
C VAL A 143 11.86 -1.04 7.95
N HIS A 144 11.60 -2.27 7.48
CA HIS A 144 11.17 -3.40 8.29
C HIS A 144 12.33 -4.22 8.86
N GLY A 145 13.59 -3.81 8.61
CA GLY A 145 14.80 -4.40 9.17
C GLY A 145 15.77 -4.93 8.11
N ASP A 146 17.01 -5.20 8.52
CA ASP A 146 18.12 -5.55 7.61
C ASP A 146 17.96 -6.89 6.87
N ARG A 147 17.12 -7.79 7.40
CA ARG A 147 16.79 -9.09 6.78
C ARG A 147 15.56 -9.02 5.88
N ALA A 148 14.79 -7.92 5.94
CA ALA A 148 13.59 -7.77 5.12
C ALA A 148 14.01 -7.33 3.70
N PRO A 149 13.50 -8.00 2.64
CA PRO A 149 13.83 -7.65 1.28
C PRO A 149 13.26 -6.28 0.88
N LEU A 150 13.94 -5.63 -0.05
CA LEU A 150 13.51 -4.45 -0.79
C LEU A 150 13.13 -4.87 -2.22
N PRO A 151 11.90 -5.37 -2.47
CA PRO A 151 11.55 -6.00 -3.73
C PRO A 151 11.52 -5.02 -4.93
N PHE A 152 11.29 -3.74 -4.68
CA PHE A 152 11.22 -2.71 -5.72
C PHE A 152 12.59 -2.20 -6.19
N ILE A 153 13.69 -2.58 -5.53
CA ILE A 153 15.07 -2.17 -5.87
C ILE A 153 15.83 -3.38 -6.43
N LYS A 154 16.23 -3.29 -7.71
CA LYS A 154 17.00 -4.31 -8.43
C LYS A 154 18.50 -4.20 -8.13
N SER A 155 19.03 -2.98 -8.13
CA SER A 155 20.43 -2.73 -7.77
C SER A 155 20.64 -1.30 -7.28
N VAL A 156 21.74 -1.09 -6.57
CA VAL A 156 22.16 0.24 -6.08
C VAL A 156 23.52 0.57 -6.64
N GLN A 157 23.61 1.65 -7.42
CA GLN A 157 24.85 2.19 -7.92
C GLN A 157 25.28 3.38 -7.08
N ILE A 158 26.53 3.36 -6.61
CA ILE A 158 27.13 4.42 -5.82
C ILE A 158 28.27 5.02 -6.63
N SER A 159 28.20 6.32 -6.86
CA SER A 159 29.22 7.09 -7.58
C SER A 159 29.65 8.30 -6.76
N PHE A 160 30.80 8.87 -7.12
CA PHE A 160 31.46 9.92 -6.36
C PHE A 160 31.82 11.06 -7.32
N SER A 161 31.01 12.12 -7.35
CA SER A 161 31.15 13.19 -8.35
C SER A 161 32.43 14.02 -8.18
N GLU A 162 32.91 14.16 -6.93
CA GLU A 162 34.01 15.06 -6.57
C GLU A 162 35.32 14.33 -6.23
N ARG A 163 35.33 13.00 -6.40
CA ARG A 163 36.43 12.12 -5.99
C ARG A 163 36.71 11.10 -7.10
N PRO A 164 37.34 11.49 -8.22
CA PRO A 164 37.61 10.59 -9.34
C PRO A 164 38.50 9.41 -8.97
N GLU A 165 39.28 9.51 -7.89
CA GLU A 165 40.08 8.41 -7.34
C GLU A 165 39.21 7.26 -6.78
N LEU A 166 37.95 7.52 -6.46
CA LEU A 166 37.02 6.53 -5.91
C LEU A 166 36.23 5.87 -7.05
N LYS A 167 36.56 4.60 -7.35
CA LYS A 167 35.81 3.79 -8.31
C LYS A 167 34.31 3.73 -7.95
N PRO A 168 33.37 3.86 -8.88
CA PRO A 168 31.96 3.58 -8.62
C PRO A 168 31.75 2.12 -8.15
N ALA A 169 30.64 1.84 -7.49
CA ALA A 169 30.25 0.49 -7.08
C ALA A 169 28.80 0.21 -7.48
N VAL A 170 28.53 -0.99 -8.00
CA VAL A 170 27.18 -1.45 -8.29
C VAL A 170 26.89 -2.66 -7.41
N LEU A 171 25.82 -2.56 -6.61
CA LEU A 171 25.43 -3.56 -5.63
C LEU A 171 24.17 -4.27 -6.13
N HIS A 172 24.29 -5.57 -6.43
CA HIS A 172 23.18 -6.40 -6.93
C HIS A 172 22.57 -7.31 -5.87
N ARG A 173 23.24 -7.49 -4.72
CA ARG A 173 22.79 -8.40 -3.65
C ARG A 173 22.37 -7.62 -2.42
N GLN A 174 21.23 -8.02 -1.85
CA GLN A 174 20.71 -7.46 -0.61
C GLN A 174 21.31 -8.20 0.60
N PRO A 175 21.60 -7.50 1.72
CA PRO A 175 21.48 -6.05 1.90
C PRO A 175 22.54 -5.30 1.09
N PHE A 176 22.14 -4.21 0.42
CA PHE A 176 23.06 -3.41 -0.39
C PHE A 176 24.02 -2.67 0.54
N LEU A 177 25.26 -3.14 0.62
CA LEU A 177 26.27 -2.65 1.55
C LEU A 177 27.56 -2.29 0.81
N LEU A 178 28.00 -1.04 0.94
CA LEU A 178 29.32 -0.59 0.54
C LEU A 178 30.14 -0.23 1.76
N LYS A 179 31.33 -0.83 1.90
CA LYS A 179 32.32 -0.48 2.92
C LYS A 179 33.57 0.05 2.23
N ARG A 180 34.08 1.19 2.70
CA ARG A 180 35.33 1.77 2.21
C ARG A 180 36.10 2.43 3.33
N GLU A 181 37.36 2.71 3.03
CA GLU A 181 38.28 3.46 3.86
C GLU A 181 38.89 4.56 3.00
N ILE A 182 38.78 5.80 3.47
CA ILE A 182 39.26 6.97 2.73
C ILE A 182 39.95 7.97 3.64
N LEU A 183 40.79 8.84 3.08
CA LEU A 183 41.40 9.96 3.79
C LEU A 183 40.33 10.99 4.18
N LYS A 184 40.35 11.47 5.43
CA LYS A 184 39.35 12.42 5.98
C LYS A 184 39.37 13.83 5.37
N THR A 185 40.36 14.14 4.54
CA THR A 185 40.80 15.50 4.22
C THR A 185 39.79 16.39 3.48
N ARG A 186 38.69 15.84 2.91
CA ARG A 186 37.63 16.63 2.25
C ARG A 186 36.27 15.97 2.41
N PRO A 187 35.16 16.74 2.40
CA PRO A 187 33.81 16.19 2.32
C PRO A 187 33.64 15.24 1.12
N LEU A 188 32.66 14.34 1.23
CA LEU A 188 32.38 13.31 0.24
C LEU A 188 30.94 13.46 -0.23
N LYS A 189 30.74 13.88 -1.48
CA LYS A 189 29.42 13.85 -2.13
C LYS A 189 29.23 12.51 -2.84
N MET A 190 28.35 11.66 -2.31
CA MET A 190 27.96 10.40 -2.94
C MET A 190 26.66 10.58 -3.70
N VAL A 191 26.56 9.99 -4.90
CA VAL A 191 25.29 9.86 -5.62
C VAL A 191 24.88 8.39 -5.55
N VAL A 192 23.76 8.15 -4.86
CA VAL A 192 23.15 6.83 -4.68
C VAL A 192 22.04 6.69 -5.71
N LYS A 193 22.33 6.03 -6.83
CA LYS A 193 21.35 5.71 -7.87
C LYS A 193 20.68 4.37 -7.55
N LEU A 194 19.38 4.41 -7.34
CA LEU A 194 18.54 3.24 -7.11
C LEU A 194 17.97 2.80 -8.46
N ASN A 195 18.33 1.60 -8.93
CA ASN A 195 17.74 1.02 -10.13
C ASN A 195 16.55 0.16 -9.71
N PHE A 196 15.38 0.46 -10.26
CA PHE A 196 14.13 -0.19 -9.88
C PHE A 196 13.91 -1.52 -10.59
N SER A 197 13.04 -2.34 -9.99
CA SER A 197 12.55 -3.59 -10.58
C SER A 197 11.48 -3.29 -11.65
N ASP A 198 11.26 -4.23 -12.56
CA ASP A 198 10.42 -4.06 -13.77
C ASP A 198 8.96 -3.66 -13.48
N GLY A 199 8.48 -3.86 -12.26
CA GLY A 199 7.14 -3.43 -11.82
C GLY A 199 7.02 -1.94 -11.47
N CYS A 200 8.08 -1.15 -11.54
CA CYS A 200 8.06 0.30 -11.24
C CYS A 200 7.79 1.14 -12.49
N GLY A 201 7.13 2.29 -12.33
CA GLY A 201 6.81 3.23 -13.41
C GLY A 201 8.00 4.04 -13.95
N CYS A 202 9.19 3.89 -13.37
CA CYS A 202 10.44 4.48 -13.86
C CYS A 202 11.61 3.50 -13.66
N GLN A 203 12.73 3.74 -14.36
CA GLN A 203 13.88 2.84 -14.33
C GLN A 203 14.80 3.06 -13.12
N SER A 204 14.97 4.31 -12.68
CA SER A 204 15.86 4.64 -11.58
C SER A 204 15.59 6.02 -10.99
N THR A 205 16.05 6.24 -9.76
CA THR A 205 16.18 7.59 -9.17
C THR A 205 17.58 7.77 -8.60
N SER A 206 18.02 9.02 -8.44
CA SER A 206 19.33 9.36 -7.87
C SER A 206 19.16 10.23 -6.64
N ILE A 207 19.86 9.87 -5.57
CA ILE A 207 19.83 10.58 -4.29
C ILE A 207 21.22 11.11 -4.03
N GLU A 208 21.33 12.43 -3.86
CA GLU A 208 22.56 13.05 -3.39
C GLU A 208 22.69 12.83 -1.89
N PHE A 209 23.81 12.24 -1.47
CA PHE A 209 24.10 11.92 -0.08
C PHE A 209 25.43 12.57 0.32
N PRO A 210 25.41 13.84 0.78
CA PRO A 210 26.61 14.53 1.23
C PRO A 210 27.07 13.99 2.58
N VAL A 211 28.36 13.69 2.70
CA VAL A 211 28.99 13.23 3.95
C VAL A 211 30.06 14.23 4.36
N ASN A 212 29.89 14.78 5.55
CA ASN A 212 30.93 15.54 6.23
C ASN A 212 31.49 14.72 7.40
N PHE A 213 32.78 14.41 7.34
CA PHE A 213 33.45 13.62 8.37
C PHE A 213 33.76 14.42 9.64
N GLU A 214 33.80 15.75 9.53
CA GLU A 214 34.24 16.68 10.59
C GLU A 214 33.08 17.45 11.22
N ALA A 215 32.06 17.80 10.44
CA ALA A 215 30.88 18.48 10.98
C ALA A 215 29.96 17.53 11.77
N PRO A 216 29.27 18.05 12.81
CA PRO A 216 28.13 17.36 13.40
C PRO A 216 27.06 17.16 12.30
N PRO A 217 26.41 15.98 12.26
CA PRO A 217 25.39 15.70 11.26
C PRO A 217 24.19 16.65 11.45
N THR A 218 23.58 17.04 10.33
CA THR A 218 22.42 17.94 10.27
C THR A 218 21.29 17.44 11.18
N GLU A 219 20.55 18.35 11.81
CA GLU A 219 19.47 18.10 12.77
C GLU A 219 18.61 16.84 12.51
N SER A 220 18.19 16.19 13.59
CA SER A 220 17.24 15.09 13.51
C SER A 220 15.90 15.59 12.96
N ILE A 221 15.42 14.99 11.87
CA ILE A 221 14.14 15.34 11.26
C ILE A 221 13.14 14.22 11.59
N LYS A 222 12.00 14.58 12.15
CA LYS A 222 10.87 13.66 12.33
C LYS A 222 9.60 14.35 11.90
N GLN A 223 9.11 14.00 10.72
CA GLN A 223 7.89 14.55 10.16
C GLN A 223 6.72 13.58 10.39
N ASP A 224 5.50 14.09 10.31
CA ASP A 224 4.31 13.23 10.25
C ASP A 224 4.34 12.43 8.94
N LYS A 225 4.41 11.10 9.07
CA LYS A 225 4.52 10.19 7.93
C LYS A 225 3.36 10.34 6.96
N ASN A 226 2.14 10.53 7.47
CA ASN A 226 0.95 10.61 6.62
C ASN A 226 0.95 11.89 5.79
N VAL A 227 1.37 13.01 6.39
CA VAL A 227 1.47 14.31 5.70
C VAL A 227 2.52 14.26 4.59
N VAL A 228 3.71 13.69 4.87
CA VAL A 228 4.79 13.56 3.88
C VAL A 228 4.38 12.68 2.72
N ILE A 229 3.77 11.53 3.01
CA ILE A 229 3.30 10.59 1.97
C ILE A 229 2.21 11.25 1.13
N GLN A 230 1.27 11.97 1.76
CA GLN A 230 0.19 12.63 1.04
C GLN A 230 0.72 13.71 0.09
N LYS A 231 1.62 14.58 0.58
CA LYS A 231 2.28 15.59 -0.26
C LYS A 231 3.03 14.95 -1.43
N LEU A 232 3.79 13.88 -1.17
CA LEU A 232 4.52 13.15 -2.21
C LEU A 232 3.58 12.58 -3.28
N ARG A 233 2.41 12.08 -2.89
CA ARG A 233 1.39 11.59 -3.84
C ARG A 233 0.87 12.73 -4.71
N GLU A 234 0.53 13.87 -4.11
CA GLU A 234 0.03 15.05 -4.82
C GLU A 234 1.06 15.57 -5.84
N THR A 235 2.32 15.72 -5.43
CA THR A 235 3.40 16.16 -6.34
C THR A 235 3.63 15.15 -7.47
N ALA A 236 3.62 13.84 -7.19
CA ALA A 236 3.78 12.81 -8.21
C ALA A 236 2.63 12.82 -9.22
N ILE A 237 1.40 13.08 -8.77
CA ILE A 237 0.21 13.20 -9.64
C ILE A 237 0.33 14.45 -10.51
N GLN A 238 0.68 15.59 -9.91
CA GLN A 238 0.81 16.87 -10.60
C GLN A 238 1.87 16.83 -11.70
N ASP A 239 3.06 16.32 -11.38
CA ASP A 239 4.19 16.26 -12.32
C ASP A 239 4.13 15.03 -13.25
N GLN A 240 3.15 14.14 -13.03
CA GLN A 240 2.97 12.89 -13.76
C GLN A 240 4.24 12.01 -13.82
N CYS A 241 5.12 12.07 -12.82
CA CYS A 241 6.40 11.37 -12.84
C CYS A 241 6.64 10.48 -11.62
N CYS A 242 7.22 9.30 -11.87
CA CYS A 242 7.68 8.38 -10.84
C CYS A 242 9.13 8.68 -10.45
N GLY A 243 9.58 8.16 -9.31
CA GLY A 243 10.94 8.32 -8.81
C GLY A 243 11.14 9.53 -7.90
N GLN A 244 10.11 10.37 -7.73
CA GLN A 244 10.06 11.42 -6.72
C GLN A 244 10.13 10.82 -5.32
N PHE A 245 10.91 11.45 -4.43
CA PHE A 245 11.10 10.97 -3.07
C PHE A 245 11.07 12.10 -2.05
N SER A 246 10.85 11.75 -0.79
CA SER A 246 10.88 12.66 0.34
C SER A 246 11.46 11.98 1.58
N ILE A 247 12.15 12.75 2.42
CA ILE A 247 12.70 12.27 3.67
C ILE A 247 11.59 12.25 4.71
N VAL A 248 11.32 11.07 5.27
CA VAL A 248 10.29 10.88 6.31
C VAL A 248 10.88 11.06 7.70
N GLU A 249 12.08 10.52 7.91
CA GLU A 249 12.74 10.52 9.20
C GLU A 249 14.25 10.51 9.02
N LYS A 250 14.98 11.32 9.79
CA LYS A 250 16.44 11.32 9.88
C LYS A 250 16.84 11.20 11.35
N LYS A 251 17.49 10.08 11.68
CA LYS A 251 17.99 9.76 13.02
C LYS A 251 19.49 9.72 13.04
N ILE A 252 20.07 10.32 14.07
CA ILE A 252 21.52 10.31 14.32
C ILE A 252 21.77 9.60 15.64
N LEU A 253 22.66 8.62 15.61
CA LEU A 253 23.16 7.90 16.77
C LEU A 253 24.64 8.26 16.93
N SER A 254 25.04 8.63 18.14
CA SER A 254 26.39 9.13 18.45
C SER A 254 27.43 8.01 18.64
N VAL A 255 27.01 6.80 19.01
CA VAL A 255 27.91 5.69 19.33
C VAL A 255 27.42 4.37 18.70
N PRO A 256 28.07 3.87 17.62
CA PRO A 256 28.98 4.58 16.71
C PRO A 256 28.25 5.71 15.97
N LYS A 257 28.98 6.69 15.39
CA LYS A 257 28.39 7.77 14.58
C LYS A 257 27.65 7.15 13.39
N LYS A 258 26.33 7.05 13.51
CA LYS A 258 25.44 6.40 12.54
C LYS A 258 24.29 7.33 12.22
N GLU A 259 24.15 7.65 10.95
CA GLU A 259 23.04 8.40 10.39
C GLU A 259 22.10 7.42 9.68
N ILE A 260 20.82 7.48 10.00
CA ILE A 260 19.76 6.66 9.38
C ILE A 260 18.74 7.62 8.81
N THR A 261 18.57 7.61 7.49
CA THR A 261 17.56 8.41 6.80
C THR A 261 16.56 7.48 6.13
N VAL A 262 15.28 7.66 6.47
CA VAL A 262 14.14 6.94 5.90
C VAL A 262 13.55 7.79 4.78
N TYR A 263 13.40 7.18 3.62
CA TYR A 263 12.85 7.81 2.43
C TYR A 263 11.52 7.15 2.07
N ALA A 264 10.58 7.95 1.61
CA ALA A 264 9.40 7.53 0.87
C ALA A 264 9.61 7.87 -0.60
N ILE A 265 9.23 6.97 -1.51
CA ILE A 265 9.40 7.15 -2.95
C ILE A 265 8.16 6.72 -3.73
N ALA A 266 7.71 7.56 -4.66
CA ALA A 266 6.62 7.26 -5.57
C ALA A 266 7.13 6.35 -6.70
N THR A 267 6.80 5.06 -6.65
CA THR A 267 7.34 4.05 -7.58
C THR A 267 6.44 3.80 -8.78
N ASN A 268 5.12 3.97 -8.63
CA ASN A 268 4.16 3.83 -9.72
C ASN A 268 3.03 4.87 -9.59
N ILE A 269 2.49 5.26 -10.73
CA ILE A 269 1.25 6.01 -10.86
C ILE A 269 0.34 5.20 -11.78
N VAL A 270 -0.81 4.76 -11.28
CA VAL A 270 -1.81 4.01 -12.04
C VAL A 270 -3.04 4.88 -12.21
N ARG A 271 -3.42 5.14 -13.45
CA ARG A 271 -4.64 5.89 -13.80
C ARG A 271 -5.72 4.93 -14.25
N TYR A 272 -6.96 5.24 -13.88
CA TYR A 272 -8.11 4.58 -14.48
C TYR A 272 -8.36 5.19 -15.86
N SER A 273 -8.34 4.37 -16.92
CA SER A 273 -8.52 4.79 -18.31
C SER A 273 -9.88 4.40 -18.91
N GLY A 274 -10.78 3.83 -18.11
CA GLY A 274 -11.97 3.13 -18.60
C GLY A 274 -13.26 3.95 -18.59
N PHE A 275 -13.42 4.91 -19.49
CA PHE A 275 -14.78 5.33 -19.86
C PHE A 275 -14.87 5.76 -21.32
N ASP A 276 -15.04 4.79 -22.23
CA ASP A 276 -15.58 5.06 -23.56
C ASP A 276 -17.10 5.15 -23.44
N ALA A 277 -17.61 6.39 -23.47
CA ALA A 277 -19.04 6.71 -23.42
C ALA A 277 -19.84 6.17 -24.63
N SER A 278 -19.18 5.52 -25.59
CA SER A 278 -19.80 4.91 -26.79
C SER A 278 -20.40 3.52 -26.55
N SER A 279 -20.19 2.91 -25.38
CA SER A 279 -20.82 1.63 -25.04
C SER A 279 -22.14 1.85 -24.29
N GLY A 280 -23.23 1.96 -25.06
CA GLY A 280 -24.56 2.34 -24.60
C GLY A 280 -25.07 1.58 -23.37
N LEU A 281 -25.35 2.33 -22.30
CA LEU A 281 -26.21 1.89 -21.21
C LEU A 281 -27.67 2.04 -21.69
N SER A 282 -28.27 0.94 -22.16
CA SER A 282 -29.72 0.88 -22.37
C SER A 282 -30.43 1.05 -21.03
N GLU A 283 -31.36 2.01 -20.95
CA GLU A 283 -32.18 2.31 -19.78
C GLU A 283 -32.75 1.03 -19.13
N VAL A 284 -32.39 0.80 -17.87
CA VAL A 284 -32.98 -0.26 -17.06
C VAL A 284 -34.38 0.18 -16.66
N LYS A 285 -35.41 -0.35 -17.33
CA LYS A 285 -36.81 -0.18 -16.91
C LYS A 285 -37.02 -0.86 -15.56
N LEU A 286 -37.31 -0.05 -14.53
CA LEU A 286 -37.72 -0.52 -13.21
C LEU A 286 -39.13 -1.12 -13.31
N GLY A 287 -39.22 -2.44 -13.49
CA GLY A 287 -40.51 -3.14 -13.58
C GLY A 287 -41.22 -3.20 -12.23
N SER A 288 -42.27 -2.41 -12.05
CA SER A 288 -43.26 -2.56 -10.98
C SER A 288 -44.06 -3.85 -11.20
N LYS A 289 -43.93 -4.84 -10.32
CA LYS A 289 -44.81 -6.02 -10.31
C LYS A 289 -46.11 -5.67 -9.58
N GLU A 290 -47.16 -5.38 -10.34
CA GLU A 290 -48.53 -5.53 -9.86
C GLU A 290 -48.88 -7.02 -9.73
N ARG A 291 -49.58 -7.36 -8.64
CA ARG A 291 -50.06 -8.71 -8.33
C ARG A 291 -51.35 -8.99 -9.11
N GLU A 292 -51.28 -9.80 -10.17
CA GLU A 292 -52.47 -10.47 -10.68
C GLU A 292 -52.84 -11.66 -9.78
N LYS A 293 -54.02 -11.56 -9.16
CA LYS A 293 -54.72 -12.70 -8.56
C LYS A 293 -55.32 -13.55 -9.69
N ARG A 294 -54.96 -14.83 -9.77
CA ARG A 294 -55.81 -15.83 -10.41
C ARG A 294 -56.20 -16.90 -9.39
N SER A 295 -57.47 -16.87 -9.03
CA SER A 295 -58.21 -18.01 -8.50
C SER A 295 -58.50 -18.98 -9.64
N GLN A 296 -58.24 -20.27 -9.47
CA GLN A 296 -59.28 -21.30 -9.68
C GLN A 296 -58.83 -22.70 -9.25
N SER A 297 -59.81 -23.36 -8.64
CA SER A 297 -59.86 -24.68 -8.05
C SER A 297 -59.41 -25.85 -8.92
N SER A 298 -58.75 -26.80 -8.26
CA SER A 298 -58.85 -28.27 -8.35
C SER A 298 -59.47 -28.92 -9.60
N LYS A 299 -58.73 -29.85 -10.20
CA LYS A 299 -59.24 -31.21 -10.47
C LYS A 299 -58.10 -32.22 -10.62
N ILE A 300 -58.27 -33.33 -9.90
CA ILE A 300 -57.53 -34.58 -9.91
C ILE A 300 -57.92 -35.36 -11.19
N MET A 301 -56.98 -36.03 -11.87
CA MET A 301 -57.13 -37.41 -12.36
C MET A 301 -55.84 -37.96 -12.97
N ALA A 302 -55.69 -39.27 -12.86
CA ALA A 302 -54.50 -40.09 -13.04
C ALA A 302 -54.32 -40.64 -14.48
N THR A 303 -53.28 -41.48 -14.64
CA THR A 303 -52.97 -42.45 -15.71
C THR A 303 -52.48 -41.89 -17.06
N CYS A 304 -51.43 -42.40 -17.71
CA CYS A 304 -50.68 -43.67 -17.60
C CYS A 304 -49.19 -43.46 -17.30
#